data_AF-A0A6G0K4B2-F1
#
_entry.id   AF-A0A6G0K4B2-F1
#
_cell.length_a   1.000
_cell.length_b   1.000
_cell.length_c   1.000
_cell.angle_alpha   90.00
_cell.angle_beta   90.00
_cell.angle_gamma   90.00
#
_symmetry.space_group_name_H-M   'P 1'
#
loop_
_entity.id
_entity.type
_entity.pdbx_description
1 polymer ?
#
loop_
_entity_poly.entity_id
_entity_poly.type
_entity_poly.pdbx_seq_one_letter_code
_entity_poly.pdbx_strand_id
1 'polypeptide(L)'
;MATLKVQVVKRSATANRAVKLVLGLWGVVILVFHIRSAILSRLTFVEGYRAFTRPWFTTRSSCASLVVNYPRSRHLKMVNCHESPDGNLLAIDETALATLTFAPCPGLRIPPAIQKFHNLMVFHVYNSTITDWSGDSNSISAAAHPRLFVTAVAMTHFPSRFPVGLLQPLPASLLSIQFCGTDFTSLPDDLPSCWHPMAVVAFEYGALTKIPASLLSLQVFTLSLKGNRIETIPQLREMPPDVDVPELSLTENPLRELPDTLGTPTTPIDRLDLQGTNLTALPPWT
;
A
#
# COMPACT_ATOMS: atom_id res chain seq x y z
N MET A 1 -34.20 64.41 13.79
CA MET A 1 -33.01 63.89 13.08
C MET A 1 -31.84 63.53 14.00
N ALA A 2 -31.50 64.35 15.01
CA ALA A 2 -30.35 64.10 15.91
C ALA A 2 -30.52 62.86 16.81
N THR A 3 -31.72 62.62 17.34
CA THR A 3 -32.06 61.45 18.19
C THR A 3 -31.95 60.11 17.46
N LEU A 4 -32.34 60.08 16.18
CA LEU A 4 -32.23 58.88 15.33
C LEU A 4 -30.77 58.49 15.07
N LYS A 5 -29.90 59.48 14.78
CA LYS A 5 -28.45 59.24 14.59
C LYS A 5 -27.78 58.69 15.86
N VAL A 6 -28.13 59.21 17.04
CA VAL A 6 -27.61 58.71 18.32
C VAL A 6 -28.09 57.29 18.62
N GLN A 7 -29.34 56.95 18.31
CA GLN A 7 -29.86 55.58 18.45
C GLN A 7 -29.19 54.60 17.50
N VAL A 8 -28.92 54.99 16.25
CA VAL A 8 -28.22 54.15 15.26
C VAL A 8 -26.77 53.90 15.68
N VAL A 9 -26.05 54.93 16.13
CA VAL A 9 -24.66 54.79 16.64
C VAL A 9 -24.60 53.93 17.90
N LYS A 10 -25.54 54.10 18.84
CA LYS A 10 -25.64 53.23 20.04
C LYS A 10 -25.95 51.78 19.67
N ARG A 11 -26.89 51.54 18.75
CA ARG A 11 -27.20 50.18 18.25
C ARG A 11 -26.01 49.52 17.56
N SER A 12 -25.26 50.28 16.74
CA SER A 12 -24.04 49.81 16.08
C SER A 12 -22.91 49.50 17.08
N ALA A 13 -22.72 50.33 18.11
CA ALA A 13 -21.74 50.10 19.17
C ALA A 13 -22.09 48.86 20.02
N THR A 14 -23.37 48.66 20.36
CA THR A 14 -23.84 47.47 21.07
C THR A 14 -23.70 46.22 20.20
N ALA A 15 -24.03 46.30 18.91
CA ALA A 15 -23.83 45.19 17.97
C ALA A 15 -22.35 44.82 17.83
N ASN A 16 -21.45 45.80 17.73
CA ASN A 16 -20.01 45.55 17.69
C ASN A 16 -19.48 44.91 18.98
N ARG A 17 -20.01 45.31 20.15
CA ARG A 17 -19.68 44.65 21.42
C ARG A 17 -20.18 43.20 21.45
N ALA A 18 -21.41 42.95 21.00
CA ALA A 18 -21.97 41.60 20.91
C ALA A 18 -21.16 40.70 19.98
N VAL A 19 -20.78 41.19 18.78
CA VAL A 19 -19.93 40.44 17.84
C VAL A 19 -18.57 40.12 18.46
N LYS A 20 -17.91 41.09 19.10
CA LYS A 20 -16.63 40.85 19.79
C LYS A 20 -16.75 39.81 20.91
N LEU A 21 -17.85 39.84 21.68
CA LEU A 21 -18.13 38.84 22.71
C LEU A 21 -18.34 37.45 22.12
N VAL A 22 -19.11 37.33 21.04
CA VAL A 22 -19.34 36.05 20.35
C VAL A 22 -18.02 35.49 19.80
N LEU A 23 -17.21 36.32 19.14
CA LEU A 23 -15.89 35.90 18.64
C LEU A 23 -14.93 35.51 19.77
N GLY A 24 -14.93 36.26 20.88
CA GLY A 24 -14.13 35.94 22.06
C GLY A 24 -14.55 34.60 22.69
N LEU A 25 -15.85 34.39 22.88
CA LEU A 25 -16.39 33.12 23.38
C LEU A 25 -16.06 31.96 22.45
N TRP A 26 -16.21 32.15 21.14
CA TRP A 26 -15.86 31.13 20.15
C TRP A 26 -14.36 30.80 20.16
N GLY A 27 -13.50 31.81 20.31
CA GLY A 27 -12.06 31.63 20.48
C GLY A 27 -11.73 30.80 21.72
N VAL A 28 -12.41 31.03 22.85
CA VAL A 28 -12.26 30.21 24.07
C VAL A 28 -12.71 28.77 23.82
N VAL A 29 -13.83 28.56 23.13
CA VAL A 29 -14.31 27.21 22.78
C VAL A 29 -13.28 26.46 21.93
N ILE A 30 -12.74 27.08 20.88
CA ILE A 30 -11.67 26.51 20.06
C ILE A 30 -10.43 26.19 20.90
N LEU A 31 -10.02 27.13 21.76
CA LEU A 31 -8.83 26.95 22.61
C LEU A 31 -9.00 25.76 23.57
N VAL A 32 -10.18 25.59 24.16
CA VAL A 32 -10.49 24.45 25.04
C VAL A 32 -10.40 23.13 24.26
N PHE A 33 -10.98 23.05 23.06
CA PHE A 33 -10.87 21.85 22.23
C PHE A 33 -9.42 21.56 21.82
N HIS A 34 -8.66 22.59 21.47
CA HIS A 34 -7.26 22.44 21.10
C HIS A 34 -6.38 22.00 22.28
N ILE A 35 -6.57 22.56 23.48
CA ILE A 35 -5.84 22.14 24.68
C ILE A 35 -6.20 20.70 25.03
N ARG A 36 -7.50 20.34 25.00
CA ARG A 36 -7.95 18.98 25.26
C ARG A 36 -7.34 17.99 24.27
N SER A 37 -7.36 18.28 22.98
CA SER A 37 -6.77 17.39 21.97
C SER A 37 -5.25 17.31 22.09
N ALA A 38 -4.58 18.40 22.45
CA ALA A 38 -3.14 18.41 22.71
C ALA A 38 -2.75 17.57 23.94
N ILE A 39 -3.52 17.62 25.03
CA ILE A 39 -3.28 16.77 26.20
C ILE A 39 -3.53 15.31 25.85
N LEU A 40 -4.71 15.01 25.27
CA LEU A 40 -5.07 13.64 24.89
C LEU A 40 -4.03 13.03 23.95
N SER A 41 -3.52 13.80 22.98
CA SER A 41 -2.51 13.34 22.03
C SER A 41 -1.22 12.84 22.68
N ARG A 42 -0.84 13.41 23.83
CA ARG A 42 0.35 12.98 24.56
C ARG A 42 0.09 11.72 25.36
N LEU A 43 -1.13 11.56 25.86
CA LEU A 43 -1.54 10.41 26.67
C LEU A 43 -1.78 9.16 25.81
N THR A 44 -2.17 9.32 24.55
CA THR A 44 -2.52 8.23 23.63
C THR A 44 -1.48 8.02 22.53
N PHE A 45 -0.26 8.52 22.71
CA PHE A 45 0.81 8.36 21.74
C PHE A 45 1.22 6.88 21.63
N VAL A 46 1.29 6.38 20.39
CA VAL A 46 1.79 5.03 20.07
C VAL A 46 3.16 5.17 19.38
N GLU A 47 4.11 4.34 19.79
CA GLU A 47 5.44 4.31 19.17
C GLU A 47 5.34 3.93 17.68
N GLY A 48 6.06 4.65 16.82
CA GLY A 48 6.06 4.41 15.38
C GLY A 48 5.12 5.30 14.56
N TYR A 49 4.33 6.17 15.20
CA TYR A 49 3.61 7.23 14.51
C TYR A 49 4.56 8.21 13.80
N ARG A 50 4.34 8.40 12.50
CA ARG A 50 5.10 9.32 11.64
C ARG A 50 4.31 10.59 11.29
N ALA A 51 2.97 10.51 11.29
CA ALA A 51 2.09 11.63 10.97
C ALA A 51 0.91 11.71 11.95
N PHE A 52 1.19 12.18 13.16
CA PHE A 52 0.19 12.30 14.23
C PHE A 52 -0.80 13.44 13.97
N THR A 53 -2.09 13.20 14.20
CA THR A 53 -3.14 14.23 14.05
C THR A 53 -3.82 14.50 15.40
N ARG A 54 -4.40 15.70 15.57
CA ARG A 54 -5.04 16.11 16.84
C ARG A 54 -6.50 16.47 16.63
N PRO A 55 -7.37 15.50 16.32
CA PRO A 55 -8.78 15.77 16.11
C PRO A 55 -9.41 16.36 17.38
N TRP A 56 -10.24 17.39 17.21
CA TRP A 56 -10.93 18.04 18.34
C TRP A 56 -12.10 17.22 18.89
N PHE A 57 -12.64 16.32 18.07
CA PHE A 57 -13.91 15.64 18.35
C PHE A 57 -13.78 14.13 18.52
N THR A 58 -12.56 13.58 18.60
CA THR A 58 -12.35 12.15 18.88
C THR A 58 -11.57 11.94 20.17
N THR A 59 -11.78 10.79 20.80
CA THR A 59 -11.07 10.37 22.02
C THR A 59 -10.00 9.31 21.74
N ARG A 60 -9.92 8.81 20.50
CA ARG A 60 -8.93 7.81 20.07
C ARG A 60 -7.63 8.48 19.59
N SER A 61 -6.54 7.73 19.64
CA SER A 61 -5.28 8.15 19.02
C SER A 61 -5.47 8.21 17.50
N SER A 62 -5.01 9.29 16.85
CA SER A 62 -5.25 9.50 15.43
C SER A 62 -3.92 9.76 14.72
N CYS A 63 -3.61 8.92 13.73
CA CYS A 63 -2.35 8.97 13.01
C CYS A 63 -2.57 8.59 11.56
N ALA A 64 -2.10 9.43 10.64
CA ALA A 64 -2.22 9.17 9.20
C ALA A 64 -1.17 8.17 8.69
N SER A 65 -0.02 8.04 9.38
CA SER A 65 1.06 7.15 8.96
C SER A 65 1.66 6.43 10.16
N LEU A 66 1.53 5.11 10.17
CA LEU A 66 2.05 4.23 11.21
C LEU A 66 3.14 3.32 10.65
N VAL A 67 4.28 3.32 11.34
CA VAL A 67 5.28 2.26 11.23
C VAL A 67 5.16 1.37 12.46
N VAL A 68 4.73 0.12 12.29
CA VAL A 68 4.65 -0.85 13.39
C VAL A 68 6.05 -1.30 13.74
N ASN A 69 6.56 -0.80 14.86
CA ASN A 69 7.83 -1.24 15.44
C ASN A 69 7.60 -2.39 16.42
N TYR A 70 8.58 -3.28 16.49
CA TYR A 70 8.56 -4.43 17.39
C TYR A 70 9.61 -4.24 18.48
N PRO A 71 9.26 -4.44 19.77
CA PRO A 71 10.22 -4.30 20.85
C PRO A 71 11.34 -5.33 20.72
N ARG A 72 12.57 -4.88 20.96
CA ARG A 72 13.73 -5.78 21.05
C ARG A 72 13.69 -6.44 22.42
N SER A 73 13.65 -7.78 22.47
CA SER A 73 13.75 -8.47 23.76
C SER A 73 15.09 -8.16 24.42
N ARG A 74 15.09 -7.90 25.74
CA ARG A 74 16.35 -7.71 26.48
C ARG A 74 17.14 -9.01 26.65
N HIS A 75 16.48 -10.16 26.48
CA HIS A 75 17.07 -11.49 26.71
C HIS A 75 17.43 -12.23 25.42
N LEU A 76 16.70 -11.97 24.32
CA LEU A 76 17.00 -12.52 23.01
C LEU A 76 17.59 -11.39 22.16
N LYS A 77 18.73 -11.62 21.49
CA LYS A 77 19.29 -10.66 20.49
C LYS A 77 18.35 -10.42 19.28
N MET A 78 17.12 -10.93 19.33
CA MET A 78 16.14 -10.97 18.25
C MET A 78 14.95 -10.07 18.58
N VAL A 79 14.33 -9.55 17.53
CA VAL A 79 13.08 -8.77 17.60
C VAL A 79 11.94 -9.71 18.04
N ASN A 80 11.18 -9.32 19.07
CA ASN A 80 10.04 -10.13 19.51
C ASN A 80 8.80 -9.82 18.66
N CYS A 81 8.60 -10.60 17.61
CA CYS A 81 7.43 -10.48 16.74
C CYS A 81 6.19 -11.23 17.26
N HIS A 82 6.31 -11.98 18.36
CA HIS A 82 5.22 -12.79 18.93
C HIS A 82 4.29 -12.00 19.85
N GLU A 83 4.75 -10.86 20.39
CA GLU A 83 3.82 -9.91 21.00
C GLU A 83 2.95 -9.33 19.90
N SER A 84 1.65 -9.64 19.97
CA SER A 84 0.75 -9.28 18.88
C SER A 84 0.76 -7.77 18.66
N PRO A 85 1.04 -7.28 17.44
CA PRO A 85 0.89 -5.87 17.12
C PRO A 85 -0.55 -5.38 17.28
N ASP A 86 -1.51 -6.29 17.51
CA ASP A 86 -2.90 -5.98 17.81
C ASP A 86 -3.05 -4.96 18.94
N GLY A 87 -2.23 -5.00 20.00
CA GLY A 87 -2.32 -4.00 21.08
C GLY A 87 -2.13 -2.56 20.57
N ASN A 88 -1.15 -2.36 19.70
CA ASN A 88 -0.86 -1.06 19.08
C ASN A 88 -1.89 -0.69 18.01
N LEU A 89 -2.36 -1.68 17.23
CA LEU A 89 -3.31 -1.46 16.12
C LEU A 89 -4.76 -1.27 16.60
N LEU A 90 -5.16 -1.87 17.73
CA LEU A 90 -6.48 -1.70 18.34
C LEU A 90 -6.66 -0.33 19.01
N ALA A 91 -5.57 0.34 19.39
CA ALA A 91 -5.61 1.66 20.03
C ALA A 91 -5.84 2.82 19.05
N ILE A 92 -5.78 2.54 17.74
CA ILE A 92 -5.77 3.53 16.66
C ILE A 92 -7.18 3.87 16.22
N ASP A 93 -7.40 5.12 15.84
CA ASP A 93 -8.53 5.53 15.03
C ASP A 93 -8.42 4.91 13.63
N GLU A 94 -9.20 3.85 13.43
CA GLU A 94 -9.29 3.06 12.20
C GLU A 94 -9.58 3.90 10.96
N THR A 95 -10.24 5.05 11.13
CA THR A 95 -10.60 5.96 10.03
C THR A 95 -9.49 6.94 9.67
N ALA A 96 -8.50 7.15 10.54
CA ALA A 96 -7.45 8.13 10.32
C ALA A 96 -6.25 7.57 9.56
N LEU A 97 -6.03 6.26 9.63
CA LEU A 97 -4.83 5.63 9.09
C LEU A 97 -4.85 5.56 7.56
N ALA A 98 -3.86 6.20 6.93
CA ALA A 98 -3.67 6.22 5.49
C ALA A 98 -2.48 5.36 5.04
N THR A 99 -1.42 5.29 5.83
CA THR A 99 -0.22 4.49 5.51
C THR A 99 0.11 3.55 6.65
N LEU A 100 0.24 2.27 6.35
CA LEU A 100 0.67 1.24 7.27
C LEU A 100 1.97 0.62 6.76
N THR A 101 3.01 0.62 7.58
CA THR A 101 4.29 0.01 7.28
C THR A 101 4.70 -0.91 8.41
N PHE A 102 5.11 -2.14 8.09
CA PHE A 102 5.71 -3.05 9.06
C PHE A 102 7.22 -2.88 9.06
N ALA A 103 7.79 -2.61 10.24
CA ALA A 103 9.24 -2.57 10.43
C ALA A 103 9.84 -3.98 10.32
N PRO A 104 11.17 -4.11 10.10
CA PRO A 104 11.85 -5.39 9.95
C PRO A 104 11.52 -6.39 11.06
N CYS A 105 11.00 -7.55 10.67
CA CYS A 105 10.57 -8.59 11.60
C CYS A 105 10.81 -10.00 11.02
N PRO A 106 11.62 -10.87 11.67
CA PRO A 106 11.96 -12.21 11.17
C PRO A 106 10.83 -13.26 11.32
N GLY A 107 9.66 -12.86 11.80
CA GLY A 107 8.51 -13.74 12.03
C GLY A 107 7.20 -12.97 11.92
N LEU A 108 7.08 -12.14 10.88
CA LEU A 108 5.96 -11.25 10.68
C LEU A 108 4.70 -12.04 10.35
N ARG A 109 3.70 -11.90 11.21
CA ARG A 109 2.33 -12.32 10.92
C ARG A 109 1.52 -11.08 10.60
N ILE A 110 0.93 -11.04 9.41
CA ILE A 110 0.04 -9.93 9.06
C ILE A 110 -1.19 -10.02 9.97
N PRO A 111 -1.45 -9.00 10.81
CA PRO A 111 -2.45 -9.10 11.86
C PRO A 111 -3.88 -8.96 11.30
N PRO A 112 -4.88 -9.64 11.88
CA PRO A 112 -6.28 -9.47 11.47
C PRO A 112 -6.80 -8.03 11.60
N ALA A 113 -6.19 -7.24 12.47
CA ALA A 113 -6.53 -5.83 12.66
C ALA A 113 -6.45 -5.00 11.36
N ILE A 114 -5.71 -5.45 10.33
CA ILE A 114 -5.65 -4.72 9.05
C ILE A 114 -7.03 -4.49 8.43
N GLN A 115 -7.98 -5.42 8.64
CA GLN A 115 -9.32 -5.36 8.04
C GLN A 115 -10.12 -4.13 8.49
N LYS A 116 -9.70 -3.47 9.57
CA LYS A 116 -10.39 -2.32 10.13
C LYS A 116 -10.03 -1.01 9.42
N PHE A 117 -8.90 -0.97 8.71
CA PHE A 117 -8.36 0.27 8.14
C PHE A 117 -8.96 0.56 6.74
N HIS A 118 -10.22 0.97 6.72
CA HIS A 118 -10.98 1.25 5.48
C HIS A 118 -10.45 2.44 4.67
N ASN A 119 -9.74 3.36 5.33
CA ASN A 119 -9.10 4.51 4.69
C ASN A 119 -7.62 4.27 4.36
N LEU A 120 -7.14 3.03 4.53
CA LEU A 120 -5.77 2.67 4.18
C LEU A 120 -5.56 2.90 2.69
N MET A 121 -4.51 3.63 2.38
CA MET A 121 -4.11 4.05 1.05
C MET A 121 -2.82 3.37 0.59
N VAL A 122 -1.90 3.13 1.53
CA VAL A 122 -0.59 2.54 1.26
C VAL A 122 -0.27 1.46 2.30
N PHE A 123 0.08 0.26 1.83
CA PHE A 123 0.49 -0.86 2.65
C PHE A 123 1.91 -1.29 2.29
N HIS A 124 2.83 -1.23 3.26
CA HIS A 124 4.24 -1.60 3.06
C HIS A 124 4.71 -2.67 4.03
N VAL A 125 5.47 -3.63 3.51
CA VAL A 125 6.28 -4.56 4.30
C VAL A 125 7.72 -4.47 3.85
N TYR A 126 8.66 -4.36 4.80
CA TYR A 126 10.07 -4.19 4.49
C TYR A 126 10.95 -5.10 5.36
N ASN A 127 11.93 -5.75 4.73
CA ASN A 127 13.02 -6.50 5.39
C ASN A 127 12.51 -7.45 6.48
N SER A 128 11.56 -8.30 6.11
CA SER A 128 10.83 -9.16 7.04
C SER A 128 10.73 -10.59 6.53
N THR A 129 10.35 -11.52 7.40
CA THR A 129 9.98 -12.88 7.02
C THR A 129 8.51 -13.07 7.33
N ILE A 130 7.66 -13.18 6.32
CA ILE A 130 6.22 -13.34 6.49
C ILE A 130 5.92 -14.81 6.77
N THR A 131 5.46 -15.10 7.99
CA THR A 131 5.09 -16.46 8.41
C THR A 131 3.58 -16.73 8.29
N ASP A 132 2.76 -15.68 8.28
CA ASP A 132 1.29 -15.78 8.15
C ASP A 132 0.71 -14.58 7.38
N TRP A 133 0.12 -14.89 6.22
CA TRP A 133 -0.69 -13.98 5.39
C TRP A 133 -1.71 -14.83 4.60
N SER A 134 -2.59 -15.47 5.36
CA SER A 134 -3.46 -16.58 4.92
C SER A 134 -4.78 -16.14 4.28
N GLY A 135 -5.19 -14.88 4.42
CA GLY A 135 -6.29 -14.27 3.68
C GLY A 135 -7.65 -14.25 4.38
N ASP A 136 -8.01 -15.26 5.17
CA ASP A 136 -9.34 -15.32 5.82
C ASP A 136 -9.60 -14.13 6.75
N SER A 137 -8.58 -13.72 7.51
CA SER A 137 -8.68 -12.64 8.49
C SER A 137 -7.68 -11.51 8.26
N ASN A 138 -6.70 -11.70 7.38
CA ASN A 138 -5.59 -10.78 7.14
C ASN A 138 -5.33 -10.55 5.62
N SER A 139 -6.37 -10.62 4.78
CA SER A 139 -6.30 -10.29 3.36
C SER A 139 -6.32 -8.79 3.06
N ILE A 140 -5.78 -8.40 1.90
CA ILE A 140 -6.08 -7.09 1.30
C ILE A 140 -7.31 -7.23 0.39
N SER A 141 -8.51 -7.05 0.94
CA SER A 141 -9.75 -7.23 0.19
C SER A 141 -10.41 -5.91 -0.22
N ALA A 142 -11.17 -5.95 -1.32
CA ALA A 142 -11.99 -4.81 -1.77
C ALA A 142 -12.97 -4.30 -0.70
N ALA A 143 -13.52 -5.20 0.11
CA ALA A 143 -14.46 -4.85 1.17
C ALA A 143 -13.80 -4.09 2.31
N ALA A 144 -12.62 -4.55 2.75
CA ALA A 144 -11.94 -3.97 3.91
C ALA A 144 -11.07 -2.76 3.56
N HIS A 145 -10.54 -2.66 2.34
CA HIS A 145 -9.57 -1.63 1.96
C HIS A 145 -9.97 -0.86 0.69
N PRO A 146 -11.18 -0.26 0.62
CA PRO A 146 -11.71 0.32 -0.61
C PRO A 146 -10.90 1.51 -1.17
N ARG A 147 -9.96 2.07 -0.39
CA ARG A 147 -9.11 3.21 -0.77
C ARG A 147 -7.64 2.86 -0.99
N LEU A 148 -7.28 1.58 -0.88
CA LEU A 148 -5.88 1.17 -1.00
C LEU A 148 -5.43 1.30 -2.44
N PHE A 149 -4.39 2.11 -2.68
CA PHE A 149 -3.88 2.36 -4.01
C PHE A 149 -2.47 1.78 -4.26
N VAL A 150 -1.69 1.50 -3.21
CA VAL A 150 -0.36 0.86 -3.31
C VAL A 150 -0.19 -0.24 -2.26
N THR A 151 0.29 -1.40 -2.71
CA THR A 151 0.85 -2.47 -1.88
C THR A 151 2.30 -2.70 -2.30
N ALA A 152 3.26 -2.50 -1.40
CA ALA A 152 4.67 -2.75 -1.70
C ALA A 152 5.32 -3.66 -0.64
N VAL A 153 6.02 -4.68 -1.11
CA VAL A 153 6.71 -5.66 -0.28
C VAL A 153 8.16 -5.72 -0.74
N ALA A 154 9.09 -5.36 0.13
CA ALA A 154 10.50 -5.25 -0.21
C ALA A 154 11.39 -6.07 0.73
N MET A 155 12.43 -6.71 0.18
CA MET A 155 13.40 -7.54 0.91
C MET A 155 12.71 -8.52 1.86
N THR A 156 11.69 -9.24 1.38
CA THR A 156 10.83 -10.04 2.26
C THR A 156 10.88 -11.52 1.88
N HIS A 157 11.03 -12.37 2.89
CA HIS A 157 11.08 -13.81 2.76
C HIS A 157 9.71 -14.46 3.02
N PHE A 158 9.36 -15.46 2.20
CA PHE A 158 8.10 -16.21 2.27
C PHE A 158 8.40 -17.71 2.42
N PRO A 159 8.48 -18.25 3.65
CA PRO A 159 8.84 -19.65 3.89
C PRO A 159 7.86 -20.68 3.33
N SER A 160 6.61 -20.27 3.07
CA SER A 160 5.56 -21.15 2.56
C SER A 160 5.42 -21.02 1.04
N ARG A 161 4.81 -19.94 0.57
CA ARG A 161 4.50 -19.65 -0.84
C ARG A 161 4.02 -18.20 -0.98
N PHE A 162 3.62 -17.83 -2.19
CA PHE A 162 2.92 -16.58 -2.48
C PHE A 162 1.77 -16.35 -1.46
N PRO A 163 1.63 -15.12 -0.91
CA PRO A 163 0.66 -14.84 0.15
C PRO A 163 -0.79 -15.02 -0.32
N VAL A 164 -1.54 -15.89 0.35
CA VAL A 164 -2.95 -16.15 0.05
C VAL A 164 -3.82 -14.92 0.32
N GLY A 165 -3.42 -14.06 1.25
CA GLY A 165 -4.09 -12.78 1.49
C GLY A 165 -3.97 -11.74 0.38
N LEU A 166 -3.47 -12.11 -0.80
CA LEU A 166 -3.53 -11.35 -2.04
C LEU A 166 -4.20 -12.13 -3.20
N LEU A 167 -4.86 -13.25 -2.90
CA LEU A 167 -5.54 -14.12 -3.89
C LEU A 167 -7.08 -13.99 -3.88
N GLN A 168 -7.60 -13.04 -3.13
CA GLN A 168 -9.01 -12.62 -3.16
C GLN A 168 -9.19 -11.38 -4.05
N PRO A 169 -10.43 -11.02 -4.44
CA PRO A 169 -10.70 -9.79 -5.17
C PRO A 169 -10.12 -8.56 -4.46
N LEU A 170 -9.21 -7.89 -5.15
CA LEU A 170 -8.50 -6.72 -4.64
C LEU A 170 -9.36 -5.45 -4.79
N PRO A 171 -9.11 -4.40 -3.97
CA PRO A 171 -9.83 -3.13 -4.09
C PRO A 171 -9.61 -2.49 -5.45
N ALA A 172 -10.67 -2.11 -6.17
CA ALA A 172 -10.59 -1.49 -7.49
C ALA A 172 -9.77 -0.18 -7.54
N SER A 173 -9.49 0.43 -6.39
CA SER A 173 -8.62 1.59 -6.26
C SER A 173 -7.12 1.25 -6.26
N LEU A 174 -6.75 -0.03 -6.18
CA LEU A 174 -5.37 -0.49 -6.14
C LEU A 174 -4.73 -0.26 -7.51
N LEU A 175 -3.77 0.64 -7.59
CA LEU A 175 -3.09 0.95 -8.86
C LEU A 175 -1.75 0.23 -8.97
N SER A 176 -1.17 -0.19 -7.85
CA SER A 176 0.16 -0.80 -7.87
C SER A 176 0.34 -1.88 -6.83
N ILE A 177 0.89 -3.01 -7.29
CA ILE A 177 1.44 -4.08 -6.45
C ILE A 177 2.90 -4.29 -6.84
N GLN A 178 3.79 -4.21 -5.86
CA GLN A 178 5.23 -4.34 -6.09
C GLN A 178 5.85 -5.30 -5.08
N PHE A 179 6.53 -6.31 -5.58
CA PHE A 179 7.40 -7.18 -4.81
C PHE A 179 8.83 -6.95 -5.28
N CYS A 180 9.73 -6.58 -4.38
CA CYS A 180 11.12 -6.34 -4.68
C CYS A 180 12.01 -7.15 -3.73
N GLY A 181 12.93 -7.97 -4.24
CA GLY A 181 13.80 -8.77 -3.39
C GLY A 181 13.04 -9.83 -2.59
N THR A 182 12.20 -10.62 -3.27
CA THR A 182 11.51 -11.78 -2.67
C THR A 182 12.11 -13.10 -3.13
N ASP A 183 11.80 -14.16 -2.41
CA ASP A 183 12.29 -15.53 -2.63
C ASP A 183 11.36 -16.39 -3.48
N PHE A 184 10.39 -15.78 -4.18
CA PHE A 184 9.51 -16.50 -5.10
C PHE A 184 10.31 -17.07 -6.27
N THR A 185 10.16 -18.37 -6.51
CA THR A 185 10.72 -19.04 -7.71
C THR A 185 9.73 -19.12 -8.86
N SER A 186 8.44 -19.04 -8.56
CA SER A 186 7.30 -19.02 -9.49
C SER A 186 6.14 -18.23 -8.88
N LEU A 187 5.18 -17.82 -9.71
CA LEU A 187 3.95 -17.13 -9.30
C LEU A 187 2.72 -18.04 -9.47
N PRO A 188 1.59 -17.75 -8.80
CA PRO A 188 0.33 -18.47 -8.98
C PRO A 188 -0.26 -18.29 -10.39
N ASP A 189 -0.85 -19.35 -10.94
CA ASP A 189 -1.45 -19.34 -12.28
C ASP A 189 -2.81 -18.61 -12.33
N ASP A 190 -3.40 -18.28 -11.19
CA ASP A 190 -4.76 -17.75 -11.08
C ASP A 190 -4.81 -16.25 -10.72
N LEU A 191 -3.68 -15.54 -10.74
CA LEU A 191 -3.63 -14.09 -10.45
C LEU A 191 -4.65 -13.27 -11.27
N PRO A 192 -4.83 -13.47 -12.60
CA PRO A 192 -5.80 -12.69 -13.36
C PRO A 192 -7.26 -12.90 -12.94
N SER A 193 -7.57 -13.97 -12.21
CA SER A 193 -8.93 -14.23 -11.73
C SER A 193 -9.30 -13.36 -10.52
N CYS A 194 -8.32 -12.89 -9.76
CA CYS A 194 -8.52 -12.12 -8.53
C CYS A 194 -7.96 -10.69 -8.62
N TRP A 195 -7.07 -10.41 -9.58
CA TRP A 195 -6.46 -9.10 -9.79
C TRP A 195 -7.18 -8.36 -10.91
N HIS A 196 -7.65 -7.16 -10.61
CA HIS A 196 -8.28 -6.28 -11.60
C HIS A 196 -7.20 -5.54 -12.42
N PRO A 197 -7.59 -4.81 -13.48
CA PRO A 197 -6.64 -4.00 -14.25
C PRO A 197 -5.97 -2.94 -13.38
N MET A 198 -4.64 -2.80 -13.48
CA MET A 198 -3.82 -1.93 -12.61
C MET A 198 -2.80 -1.12 -13.43
N ALA A 199 -2.23 -0.08 -12.83
CA ALA A 199 -1.16 0.66 -13.48
C ALA A 199 0.16 -0.13 -13.46
N VAL A 200 0.55 -0.69 -12.32
CA VAL A 200 1.86 -1.33 -12.16
C VAL A 200 1.76 -2.64 -11.40
N VAL A 201 2.24 -3.72 -12.02
CA VAL A 201 2.58 -4.97 -11.34
C VAL A 201 4.06 -5.23 -11.50
N ALA A 202 4.78 -5.32 -10.39
CA ALA A 202 6.22 -5.49 -10.40
C ALA A 202 6.65 -6.65 -9.49
N PHE A 203 7.47 -7.53 -10.04
CA PHE A 203 8.21 -8.56 -9.33
C PHE A 203 9.69 -8.39 -9.66
N GLU A 204 10.40 -7.59 -8.88
CA GLU A 204 11.76 -7.16 -9.20
C GLU A 204 12.81 -7.74 -8.26
N TYR A 205 14.03 -7.91 -8.77
CA TYR A 205 15.22 -8.33 -8.01
C TYR A 205 14.99 -9.59 -7.15
N GLY A 206 14.11 -10.48 -7.61
CA GLY A 206 13.68 -11.67 -6.90
C GLY A 206 14.44 -12.93 -7.32
N ALA A 207 13.79 -14.08 -7.12
CA ALA A 207 14.32 -15.38 -7.48
C ALA A 207 13.50 -16.09 -8.57
N LEU A 208 12.63 -15.36 -9.31
CA LEU A 208 11.74 -15.98 -10.30
C LEU A 208 12.57 -16.63 -11.40
N THR A 209 12.25 -17.89 -11.67
CA THR A 209 12.88 -18.67 -12.77
C THR A 209 11.90 -18.94 -13.91
N LYS A 210 10.60 -18.88 -13.61
CA LYS A 210 9.49 -19.10 -14.53
C LYS A 210 8.34 -18.18 -14.15
N ILE A 211 7.55 -17.79 -15.15
CA ILE A 211 6.26 -17.14 -14.96
C ILE A 211 5.13 -18.03 -15.49
N PRO A 212 3.93 -17.96 -14.92
CA PRO A 212 2.77 -18.63 -15.48
C PRO A 212 2.28 -17.86 -16.72
N ALA A 213 1.76 -18.57 -17.73
CA ALA A 213 1.28 -17.94 -18.97
C ALA A 213 0.15 -16.95 -18.70
N SER A 214 -0.69 -17.26 -17.73
CA SER A 214 -1.76 -16.38 -17.26
C SER A 214 -1.29 -15.02 -16.75
N LEU A 215 -0.03 -14.88 -16.31
CA LEU A 215 0.51 -13.57 -15.90
C LEU A 215 0.48 -12.57 -17.05
N LEU A 216 0.68 -13.03 -18.29
CA LEU A 216 0.63 -12.20 -19.49
C LEU A 216 -0.81 -11.79 -19.88
N SER A 217 -1.82 -12.37 -19.23
CA SER A 217 -3.22 -11.97 -19.38
C SER A 217 -3.63 -10.85 -18.42
N LEU A 218 -2.73 -10.40 -17.54
CA LEU A 218 -2.99 -9.26 -16.67
C LEU A 218 -3.07 -7.97 -17.48
N GLN A 219 -4.17 -7.24 -17.33
CA GLN A 219 -4.30 -5.91 -17.92
C GLN A 219 -3.57 -4.88 -17.05
N VAL A 220 -2.30 -4.66 -17.36
CA VAL A 220 -1.46 -3.70 -16.63
C VAL A 220 -0.73 -2.78 -17.57
N PHE A 221 -0.56 -1.51 -17.17
CA PHE A 221 0.24 -0.59 -17.97
C PHE A 221 1.71 -1.00 -17.95
N THR A 222 2.25 -1.30 -16.76
CA THR A 222 3.62 -1.82 -16.56
C THR A 222 3.59 -3.19 -15.91
N LEU A 223 4.17 -4.18 -16.59
CA LEU A 223 4.58 -5.45 -16.02
C LEU A 223 6.11 -5.49 -15.93
N SER A 224 6.65 -5.37 -14.72
CA SER A 224 8.10 -5.48 -14.49
C SER A 224 8.47 -6.81 -13.86
N LEU A 225 9.36 -7.54 -14.53
CA LEU A 225 10.00 -8.78 -14.05
C LEU A 225 11.52 -8.58 -13.91
N LYS A 226 11.95 -7.33 -13.73
CA LYS A 226 13.35 -6.92 -13.72
C LYS A 226 14.19 -7.70 -12.69
N GLY A 227 15.42 -8.07 -13.03
CA GLY A 227 16.40 -8.55 -12.05
C GLY A 227 16.08 -9.93 -11.45
N ASN A 228 15.32 -10.76 -12.16
CA ASN A 228 15.06 -12.14 -11.75
C ASN A 228 16.07 -13.11 -12.40
N ARG A 229 15.75 -14.41 -12.37
CA ARG A 229 16.59 -15.51 -12.88
C ARG A 229 15.92 -16.21 -14.06
N ILE A 230 15.17 -15.45 -14.87
CA ILE A 230 14.41 -15.98 -16.01
C ILE A 230 15.37 -16.18 -17.19
N GLU A 231 15.53 -17.43 -17.63
CA GLU A 231 16.40 -17.76 -18.77
C GLU A 231 15.65 -17.84 -20.10
N THR A 232 14.36 -18.20 -20.07
CA THR A 232 13.47 -18.29 -21.24
C THR A 232 12.05 -17.88 -20.86
N ILE A 233 11.28 -17.39 -21.83
CA ILE A 233 9.89 -16.95 -21.64
C ILE A 233 8.99 -17.45 -22.80
N PRO A 234 8.82 -18.77 -22.97
CA PRO A 234 7.99 -19.34 -24.05
C PRO A 234 6.55 -18.84 -24.03
N GLN A 235 6.06 -18.40 -22.87
CA GLN A 235 4.71 -17.89 -22.63
C GLN A 235 4.35 -16.69 -23.52
N LEU A 236 5.33 -15.93 -24.03
CA LEU A 236 5.06 -14.84 -24.99
C LEU A 236 4.37 -15.33 -26.27
N ARG A 237 4.56 -16.60 -26.67
CA ARG A 237 3.83 -17.20 -27.81
C ARG A 237 2.33 -17.33 -27.55
N GLU A 238 1.96 -17.46 -26.28
CA GLU A 238 0.60 -17.72 -25.80
C GLU A 238 -0.09 -16.44 -25.32
N MET A 239 0.51 -15.27 -25.57
CA MET A 239 -0.06 -13.99 -25.17
C MET A 239 -1.44 -13.79 -25.83
N PRO A 240 -2.49 -13.43 -25.07
CA PRO A 240 -3.82 -13.24 -25.64
C PRO A 240 -3.86 -12.05 -26.62
N PRO A 241 -4.68 -12.14 -27.69
CA PRO A 241 -4.77 -11.09 -28.70
C PRO A 241 -5.43 -9.79 -28.21
N ASP A 242 -6.24 -9.85 -27.15
CA ASP A 242 -7.03 -8.71 -26.64
C ASP A 242 -6.38 -8.01 -25.43
N VAL A 243 -5.16 -8.39 -25.06
CA VAL A 243 -4.44 -7.80 -23.92
C VAL A 243 -3.42 -6.81 -24.42
N ASP A 244 -3.61 -5.53 -24.13
CA ASP A 244 -2.58 -4.53 -24.38
C ASP A 244 -1.49 -4.64 -23.31
N VAL A 245 -0.22 -4.68 -23.73
CA VAL A 245 0.95 -4.67 -22.84
C VAL A 245 1.79 -3.44 -23.18
N PRO A 246 1.44 -2.27 -22.63
CA PRO A 246 2.15 -1.03 -22.94
C PRO A 246 3.63 -1.11 -22.55
N GLU A 247 3.94 -1.80 -21.45
CA GLU A 247 5.30 -1.87 -20.95
C GLU A 247 5.61 -3.22 -20.29
N LEU A 248 6.53 -3.96 -20.90
CA LEU A 248 7.08 -5.21 -20.35
C LEU A 248 8.58 -5.03 -20.09
N SER A 249 8.99 -5.16 -18.82
CA SER A 249 10.40 -5.13 -18.45
C SER A 249 10.94 -6.50 -18.06
N LEU A 250 11.90 -7.00 -18.84
CA LEU A 250 12.68 -8.21 -18.59
C LEU A 250 14.16 -7.89 -18.30
N THR A 251 14.46 -6.61 -18.05
CA THR A 251 15.79 -6.09 -17.72
C THR A 251 16.50 -6.94 -16.67
N GLU A 252 17.82 -7.10 -16.79
CA GLU A 252 18.66 -7.79 -15.80
C GLU A 252 18.23 -9.25 -15.51
N ASN A 253 17.61 -9.93 -16.48
CA ASN A 253 17.39 -11.37 -16.44
C ASN A 253 18.41 -12.10 -17.33
N PRO A 254 18.85 -13.32 -16.99
CA PRO A 254 19.77 -14.13 -17.80
C PRO A 254 19.10 -14.74 -19.07
N LEU A 255 18.19 -14.00 -19.69
CA LEU A 255 17.38 -14.43 -20.82
C LEU A 255 18.26 -14.76 -22.03
N ARG A 256 18.15 -15.98 -22.57
CA ARG A 256 19.02 -16.51 -23.64
C ARG A 256 18.38 -16.40 -25.02
N GLU A 257 17.06 -16.50 -25.07
CA GLU A 257 16.28 -16.41 -26.29
C GLU A 257 14.88 -15.84 -26.00
N LEU A 258 14.33 -15.16 -27.01
CA LEU A 258 12.92 -14.83 -27.08
C LEU A 258 12.25 -15.77 -28.09
N PRO A 259 10.95 -16.06 -27.93
CA PRO A 259 10.23 -16.82 -28.93
C PRO A 259 10.23 -16.17 -30.31
N ASP A 260 10.19 -16.99 -31.35
CA ASP A 260 10.10 -16.59 -32.76
C ASP A 260 8.76 -15.93 -33.12
N THR A 261 7.70 -16.22 -32.37
CA THR A 261 6.37 -15.63 -32.49
C THR A 261 5.92 -14.99 -31.18
N LEU A 262 5.09 -13.96 -31.29
CA LEU A 262 4.46 -13.26 -30.17
C LEU A 262 2.96 -13.30 -30.38
N GLY A 263 2.23 -13.96 -29.47
CA GLY A 263 0.77 -14.13 -29.51
C GLY A 263 0.20 -14.64 -30.85
N THR A 264 -1.13 -14.80 -30.90
CA THR A 264 -1.85 -15.01 -32.17
C THR A 264 -3.26 -14.43 -32.13
N PRO A 265 -3.62 -13.44 -32.98
CA PRO A 265 -2.74 -12.57 -33.78
C PRO A 265 -1.71 -11.83 -32.92
N THR A 266 -0.65 -11.30 -33.56
CA THR A 266 0.45 -10.65 -32.84
C THR A 266 -0.03 -9.41 -32.10
N THR A 267 0.01 -9.50 -30.77
CA THR A 267 -0.27 -8.42 -29.84
C THR A 267 0.98 -7.54 -29.72
N PRO A 268 0.94 -6.25 -30.08
CA PRO A 268 2.11 -5.39 -29.96
C PRO A 268 2.45 -5.16 -28.48
N ILE A 269 3.76 -5.06 -28.20
CA ILE A 269 4.28 -4.54 -26.93
C ILE A 269 4.82 -3.15 -27.25
N ASP A 270 4.25 -2.10 -26.67
CA ASP A 270 4.68 -0.71 -26.99
C ASP A 270 6.10 -0.44 -26.50
N ARG A 271 6.47 -0.99 -25.34
CA ARG A 271 7.80 -0.84 -24.75
C ARG A 271 8.31 -2.15 -24.15
N LEU A 272 9.33 -2.72 -24.78
CA LEU A 272 10.01 -3.93 -24.33
C LEU A 272 11.43 -3.63 -23.84
N ASP A 273 11.67 -3.79 -22.54
CA ASP A 273 12.99 -3.58 -21.94
C ASP A 273 13.75 -4.89 -21.75
N LEU A 274 14.91 -5.00 -22.42
CA LEU A 274 15.77 -6.20 -22.45
C LEU A 274 17.21 -5.91 -22.02
N GLN A 275 17.48 -4.75 -21.38
CA GLN A 275 18.83 -4.35 -21.03
C GLN A 275 19.44 -5.32 -20.01
N GLY A 276 20.72 -5.65 -20.15
CA GLY A 276 21.39 -6.58 -19.23
C GLY A 276 20.90 -8.03 -19.32
N THR A 277 20.35 -8.44 -20.46
CA THR A 277 20.04 -9.85 -20.77
C THR A 277 21.19 -10.56 -21.49
N ASN A 278 21.09 -11.89 -21.65
CA ASN A 278 22.05 -12.73 -22.38
C ASN A 278 21.60 -13.03 -23.82
N LEU A 279 20.71 -12.21 -24.38
CA LEU A 279 20.20 -12.38 -25.74
C LEU A 279 21.31 -12.13 -26.76
N THR A 280 21.43 -13.02 -27.74
CA THR A 280 22.37 -12.90 -28.86
C THR A 280 21.72 -12.40 -30.15
N ALA A 281 20.39 -12.53 -30.24
CA ALA A 281 19.57 -12.07 -31.36
C ALA A 281 18.18 -11.68 -30.87
N LEU A 282 17.51 -10.83 -31.64
CA LEU A 282 16.12 -10.45 -31.43
C LEU A 282 15.23 -11.07 -32.52
N PRO A 283 14.01 -11.53 -32.19
CA PRO A 283 13.08 -12.08 -33.17
C PRO A 283 12.45 -10.98 -34.04
N PRO A 284 11.84 -11.30 -35.20
CA PRO A 284 11.36 -10.29 -36.15
C PRO A 284 10.23 -9.38 -35.66
N TRP A 285 9.58 -9.72 -34.54
CA TRP A 285 8.45 -8.97 -33.99
C TRP A 285 8.86 -7.87 -33.00
N THR A 286 10.14 -7.82 -32.58
CA THR A 286 10.68 -6.74 -31.73
C THR A 286 11.02 -5.52 -32.57
#